data_AF-A0A370KFJ9-F1
#
_entry.id   AF-A0A370KFJ9-F1
#
_cell.length_a   1.000
_cell.length_b   1.000
_cell.length_c   1.000
_cell.angle_alpha   90.00
_cell.angle_beta   90.00
_cell.angle_gamma   90.00
#
_symmetry.space_group_name_H-M   'P 1'
#
loop_
_entity.id
_entity.type
_entity.pdbx_description
1 polymer ?
#
loop_
_entity_poly.entity_id
_entity_poly.type
_entity_poly.pdbx_seq_one_letter_code
_entity_poly.pdbx_strand_id
1 'polypeptide(L)' 'MSDVDRTTLQRAPKLVARKCHCGDWAGFGFCKGENEDWWCWKHYPYKTSARLEAALEAAELAEALAAKVA' A
#
# COMPACT_ATOMS: atom_id res chain seq x y z
N MET A 1 -12.03 0.76 25.31
CA MET A 1 -11.55 -0.57 25.74
C MET A 1 -10.04 -0.53 25.77
N SER A 2 -9.41 -0.83 26.90
CA SER A 2 -7.96 -0.85 27.02
C SER A 2 -7.42 -2.18 26.48
N ASP A 3 -6.14 -2.22 26.08
CA ASP A 3 -5.56 -3.44 25.49
C ASP A 3 -5.46 -4.59 26.50
N VAL A 4 -5.43 -4.29 27.81
CA VAL A 4 -5.38 -5.27 28.90
C VAL A 4 -6.68 -6.05 29.08
N ASP A 5 -7.80 -5.51 28.57
CA ASP A 5 -9.12 -6.15 28.63
C ASP A 5 -9.38 -7.03 27.38
N ARG A 6 -8.48 -7.03 26.40
CA ARG A 6 -8.64 -7.83 25.18
C ARG A 6 -8.33 -9.29 25.47
N THR A 7 -9.27 -10.16 25.12
CA THR A 7 -9.06 -11.60 25.16
C THR A 7 -7.91 -11.98 24.23
N THR A 8 -6.94 -12.73 24.75
CA THR A 8 -5.88 -13.30 23.93
C THR A 8 -6.46 -14.20 22.85
N LEU A 9 -6.02 -13.97 21.60
CA LEU A 9 -6.42 -14.79 20.47
C LEU A 9 -5.94 -16.22 20.70
N GLN A 10 -6.90 -17.14 20.87
CA GLN A 10 -6.64 -18.57 21.08
C GLN A 10 -6.11 -19.26 19.82
N ARG A 11 -6.23 -18.62 18.65
CA ARG A 11 -5.86 -19.18 17.34
C ARG A 11 -5.41 -18.05 16.42
N ALA A 12 -4.46 -18.35 15.54
CA ALA A 12 -4.07 -17.42 14.48
C ALA A 12 -5.25 -17.17 13.53
N PRO A 13 -5.56 -15.91 13.19
CA PRO A 13 -6.57 -15.61 12.19
C PRO A 13 -6.16 -16.15 10.82
N LYS A 14 -7.15 -16.63 10.05
CA LYS A 14 -6.90 -17.17 8.71
C LYS A 14 -6.52 -16.01 7.78
N LEU A 15 -5.28 -16.00 7.32
CA LEU A 15 -4.82 -15.13 6.24
C LEU A 15 -5.38 -15.62 4.91
N VAL A 16 -6.09 -14.74 4.20
CA VAL A 16 -6.61 -15.04 2.87
C VAL A 16 -5.75 -14.33 1.84
N ALA A 17 -5.18 -15.08 0.90
CA ALA A 17 -4.48 -14.51 -0.25
C ALA A 17 -5.50 -13.87 -1.18
N ARG A 18 -5.21 -12.64 -1.61
CA ARG A 18 -6.12 -11.84 -2.44
C ARG A 18 -5.45 -11.49 -3.76
N LYS A 19 -6.28 -11.41 -4.80
CA LYS A 19 -5.90 -11.04 -6.15
C LYS A 19 -6.60 -9.75 -6.53
N CYS A 20 -5.94 -9.00 -7.39
CA CYS A 20 -6.54 -7.87 -8.06
C CYS A 20 -7.57 -8.32 -9.10
N HIS A 21 -8.44 -7.42 -9.55
CA HIS A 21 -9.35 -7.67 -10.66
C HIS A 21 -8.62 -8.13 -11.95
N CYS A 22 -7.36 -7.74 -12.12
CA CYS A 22 -6.51 -8.19 -13.23
C CYS A 22 -5.86 -9.58 -13.02
N GLY A 23 -6.13 -10.25 -11.89
CA GLY A 23 -5.58 -11.57 -11.54
C GLY A 23 -4.21 -11.55 -10.88
N ASP A 24 -3.49 -10.41 -10.89
CA ASP A 24 -2.21 -10.25 -10.22
C ASP A 24 -2.36 -10.31 -8.69
N TRP A 25 -1.29 -10.71 -8.00
CA TRP A 25 -1.25 -10.77 -6.53
C TRP A 25 -1.43 -9.38 -5.90
N ALA A 26 -2.30 -9.29 -4.89
CA ALA A 26 -2.65 -8.03 -4.22
C ALA A 26 -2.33 -8.00 -2.71
N GLY A 27 -2.07 -9.15 -2.08
CA GLY A 27 -1.68 -9.21 -0.66
C GLY A 27 -2.40 -10.28 0.16
N PHE A 28 -2.27 -10.16 1.47
CA PHE A 28 -3.03 -10.96 2.44
C PHE A 28 -3.92 -10.07 3.30
N GLY A 29 -5.16 -10.49 3.52
CA GLY A 29 -6.12 -9.82 4.38
C GLY A 29 -6.69 -10.73 5.45
N PHE A 30 -7.19 -10.12 6.52
CA PHE A 30 -7.91 -10.81 7.60
C PHE A 30 -9.43 -10.78 7.40
N CYS A 31 -9.92 -10.11 6.34
CA CYS A 31 -11.33 -9.84 6.12
C CYS A 31 -12.05 -11.02 5.46
N LYS A 32 -13.26 -11.31 5.95
CA LYS A 32 -14.19 -12.30 5.36
C LYS A 32 -15.22 -11.56 4.51
N GLY A 33 -15.16 -11.72 3.19
CA GLY A 33 -16.07 -11.09 2.24
C GLY A 33 -15.50 -11.03 0.83
N GLU A 34 -16.36 -10.94 -0.18
CA GLU A 34 -16.03 -10.68 -1.58
C GLU A 34 -15.84 -9.18 -1.87
N ASN A 35 -16.33 -8.30 -1.00
CA ASN A 35 -16.45 -6.85 -1.24
C ASN A 35 -15.29 -6.01 -0.69
N GLU A 36 -14.05 -6.41 -0.96
CA GLU A 36 -12.92 -5.51 -0.79
C GLU A 36 -12.19 -5.44 -2.13
N ASP A 37 -12.13 -4.25 -2.73
CA ASP A 37 -11.34 -4.06 -3.93
C ASP A 37 -9.86 -4.20 -3.56
N TRP A 38 -9.26 -5.33 -3.90
CA TRP A 38 -7.84 -5.58 -3.71
C TRP A 38 -7.08 -5.11 -4.95
N TRP A 39 -5.94 -4.46 -4.74
CA TRP A 39 -5.13 -3.91 -5.82
C TRP A 39 -3.75 -4.54 -5.85
N CYS A 40 -3.30 -4.97 -7.03
CA CYS A 40 -1.89 -5.23 -7.23
C CYS A 40 -1.15 -3.88 -7.29
N TRP A 41 0.18 -3.90 -7.16
CA TRP A 41 1.00 -2.69 -7.19
C TRP A 41 0.76 -1.81 -8.43
N LYS A 42 0.43 -2.40 -9.58
CA LYS A 42 0.15 -1.67 -10.83
C LYS A 42 -1.16 -0.88 -10.76
N HIS A 43 -2.18 -1.45 -10.12
CA HIS A 43 -3.52 -0.87 -10.02
C HIS A 43 -3.78 -0.20 -8.67
N TYR A 44 -2.73 -0.02 -7.86
CA TYR A 44 -2.86 0.64 -6.57
C TYR A 44 -3.30 2.10 -6.79
N PRO A 45 -4.50 2.52 -6.34
CA PRO A 45 -5.09 3.81 -6.73
C PRO A 45 -4.24 5.01 -6.32
N TYR A 46 -3.43 4.84 -5.28
CA TYR A 46 -2.57 5.90 -4.74
C TYR A 46 -1.11 5.79 -5.22
N LYS A 47 -0.83 4.94 -6.22
CA LYS A 47 0.51 4.83 -6.80
C LYS A 47 0.99 6.17 -7.36
N THR A 48 0.08 6.94 -7.96
CA THR A 48 0.29 8.32 -8.41
C THR A 48 -0.30 9.31 -7.40
N SER A 49 -0.03 9.11 -6.11
CA SER A 49 -0.37 10.15 -5.14
C SER A 49 0.34 11.45 -5.55
N ALA A 50 -0.32 12.60 -5.38
CA ALA A 50 0.30 13.91 -5.60
C ALA A 50 1.63 14.06 -4.84
N ARG A 51 1.82 13.29 -3.77
CA ARG A 51 3.07 13.20 -3.00
C ARG A 51 4.19 12.49 -3.78
N LEU A 52 3.88 11.47 -4.56
CA LEU A 52 4.85 10.79 -5.43
C LEU A 52 5.23 11.66 -6.62
N GLU A 53 4.26 12.32 -7.24
CA GLU A 53 4.51 13.30 -8.32
C GLU A 53 5.39 14.45 -7.81
N ALA A 54 5.03 15.08 -6.68
CA ALA A 54 5.83 16.13 -6.06
C ALA A 54 7.24 15.67 -5.65
N ALA A 55 7.40 14.40 -5.26
CA ALA A 55 8.71 13.84 -4.93
C ALA A 55 9.59 13.64 -6.18
N LEU A 56 9.00 13.24 -7.30
CA LEU A 56 9.71 13.10 -8.58
C LEU A 56 10.12 14.48 -9.12
N GLU A 57 9.21 15.46 -9.11
CA GLU A 57 9.52 16.84 -9.51
C GLU A 57 10.62 17.46 -8.64
N ALA A 58 10.57 17.25 -7.32
CA ALA A 58 11.60 17.74 -6.41
C ALA A 58 12.97 17.09 -6.67
N ALA A 59 13.00 15.81 -7.04
CA ALA A 59 14.24 15.12 -7.40
C ALA A 59 14.85 15.67 -8.69
N GLU A 60 14.05 15.89 -9.73
CA GLU A 60 14.50 16.48 -10.99
C GLU A 60 15.06 17.91 -10.79
N LEU A 61 14.38 18.73 -9.97
CA LEU A 61 14.85 20.08 -9.64
C LEU A 61 16.16 20.07 -8.84
N ALA A 62 16.31 19.14 -7.90
CA ALA A 62 17.53 18.98 -7.12
C ALA A 62 18.72 18.58 -8.01
N GLU A 63 18.51 17.67 -8.96
CA GLU A 63 19.54 17.24 -9.91
C GLU A 63 19.92 18.39 -10.87
N ALA A 64 18.94 19.13 -11.38
CA ALA A 64 19.18 20.30 -12.23
C ALA A 64 19.93 21.43 -11.49
N LEU A 65 19.66 21.63 -10.20
CA LEU A 65 20.39 22.59 -9.37
C LEU A 65 21.82 22.12 -9.07
N ALA A 66 22.01 20.84 -8.74
CA ALA A 66 23.34 20.27 -8.53
C ALA A 66 24.21 20.41 -9.80
N ALA A 67 23.64 20.19 -10.98
CA ALA A 67 24.34 20.34 -12.26
C ALA A 67 24.70 21.81 -12.59
N LYS A 68 23.99 22.80 -12.03
CA LYS A 68 24.29 24.23 -12.22
C LYS A 68 25.31 24.80 -11.24
N VAL A 69 25.57 24.08 -10.14
CA VAL A 69 26.48 24.51 -9.07
C VAL A 69 27.86 23.82 -9.17
N ALA A 70 27.96 22.74 -9.93
CA ALA A 70 29.21 22.06 -10.29
C ALA A 70 29.96 22.77 -11.42
#